data_AF-A0A830CQ67-F1
#
_entry.id   AF-A0A830CQ67-F1
#
_cell.length_a   1.000
_cell.length_b   1.000
_cell.length_c   1.000
_cell.angle_alpha   90.00
_cell.angle_beta   90.00
_cell.angle_gamma   90.00
#
_symmetry.space_group_name_H-M   'P 1'
#
loop_
_entity.id
_entity.type
_entity.pdbx_description
1 polymer ?
#
loop_
_entity_poly.entity_id
_entity_poly.type
_entity_poly.pdbx_seq_one_letter_code
_entity_poly.pdbx_strand_id
1 'polypeptide(L)'
;SKLSLEDSKKSQRTKRRGRGTFAYKKQGLYSDNQSDEPVIDDSEDNSVPPAEDLEKRNLIYGTRHVLVLADFPPSTRTTDLEKLLVKFKDLFVIRWVNDTAALVVFRTPSVALEASNSIQCTFTVHVLSEDDELLSSIPPKDLEPPRQRPQTSARTAQRLIAQSMGIKLPSTFGSTELRKQEEARKNRIVLRQNMKDDAWGGDDDAS
;
A
#
# COMPACT_ATOMS: atom_id res chain seq x y z
N SER A 1 19.18 31.96 66.35
CA SER A 1 18.59 32.52 65.12
C SER A 1 17.49 31.61 64.62
N LYS A 2 16.27 32.12 64.52
CA LYS A 2 15.07 31.39 64.06
C LYS A 2 15.12 31.26 62.53
N LEU A 3 15.06 30.05 61.99
CA LEU A 3 14.90 29.81 60.55
C LEU A 3 13.41 29.55 60.28
N SER A 4 12.78 30.48 59.55
CA SER A 4 11.41 30.37 59.07
C SER A 4 11.34 29.41 57.88
N LEU A 5 10.44 28.43 57.97
CA LEU A 5 9.87 27.73 56.83
C LEU A 5 8.92 28.68 56.12
N GLU A 6 9.10 28.90 54.82
CA GLU A 6 7.96 29.20 53.96
C GLU A 6 8.10 28.55 52.58
N ASP A 7 7.08 27.74 52.36
CA ASP A 7 6.21 27.64 51.20
C ASP A 7 6.58 26.97 49.87
N SER A 8 5.52 26.37 49.38
CA SER A 8 5.44 25.15 48.61
C SER A 8 5.12 25.48 47.15
N LYS A 9 6.12 25.36 46.27
CA LYS A 9 5.90 25.57 44.82
C LYS A 9 5.40 24.29 44.16
N LYS A 10 4.07 24.24 44.04
CA LYS A 10 3.25 23.29 43.26
C LYS A 10 3.94 22.81 41.99
N SER A 11 4.10 21.49 41.87
CA SER A 11 4.51 20.84 40.62
C SER A 11 3.42 21.00 39.56
N GLN A 12 3.69 21.77 38.51
CA GLN A 12 2.85 21.79 37.32
C GLN A 12 2.98 20.44 36.60
N ARG A 13 2.02 19.54 36.87
CA ARG A 13 1.86 18.29 36.12
C ARG A 13 1.50 18.65 34.68
N THR A 14 2.35 18.27 33.72
CA THR A 14 2.08 18.45 32.29
C THR A 14 0.77 17.73 31.93
N LYS A 15 -0.21 18.49 31.42
CA LYS A 15 -1.51 17.96 30.98
C LYS A 15 -1.30 17.03 29.77
N ARG A 16 -1.16 15.72 30.03
CA ARG A 16 -1.35 14.70 29.00
C ARG A 16 -2.83 14.75 28.58
N ARG A 17 -3.10 15.18 27.35
CA ARG A 17 -4.43 15.03 26.72
C ARG A 17 -4.71 13.54 26.56
N GLY A 18 -5.44 12.97 27.51
CA GLY A 18 -5.96 11.60 27.46
C GLY A 18 -7.23 11.54 26.61
N ARG A 19 -7.42 10.39 25.95
CA ARG A 19 -8.65 9.97 25.27
C ARG A 19 -9.86 10.31 26.13
N GLY A 20 -10.86 10.96 25.53
CA GLY A 20 -12.07 11.38 26.24
C GLY A 20 -12.69 10.24 27.04
N THR A 21 -13.08 10.54 28.28
CA THR A 21 -13.93 9.67 29.08
C THR A 21 -15.31 9.65 28.43
N PHE A 22 -15.59 8.59 27.67
CA PHE A 22 -16.92 8.37 27.10
C PHE A 22 -17.81 7.81 28.21
N ALA A 23 -18.73 8.62 28.72
CA ALA A 23 -19.75 8.17 29.67
C ALA A 23 -21.00 7.75 28.89
N TYR A 24 -21.38 6.48 28.98
CA TYR A 24 -22.63 6.01 28.38
C TYR A 24 -23.82 6.46 29.24
N LYS A 25 -24.80 7.10 28.60
CA LYS A 25 -26.12 7.32 29.19
C LYS A 25 -26.86 5.98 29.14
N LYS A 26 -27.10 5.38 30.30
CA LYS A 26 -27.91 4.17 30.47
C LYS A 26 -29.37 4.53 30.21
N GLN A 27 -29.80 4.48 28.95
CA GLN A 27 -31.21 4.46 28.59
C GLN A 27 -31.50 3.04 28.11
N GLY A 28 -32.38 2.35 28.83
CA GLY A 28 -32.62 0.93 28.70
C GLY A 28 -33.14 0.58 27.31
N LEU A 29 -32.33 -0.15 26.56
CA LEU A 29 -32.75 -0.87 25.37
C LEU A 29 -32.31 -2.33 25.56
N TYR A 30 -33.03 -3.02 26.43
CA TYR A 30 -33.12 -4.47 26.41
C TYR A 30 -34.60 -4.77 26.16
N SER A 31 -34.96 -4.93 24.89
CA SER A 31 -36.15 -5.67 24.51
C SER A 31 -35.66 -7.04 24.05
N ASP A 32 -35.89 -8.05 24.88
CA ASP A 32 -35.84 -9.45 24.46
C ASP A 32 -36.98 -9.68 23.47
N ASN A 33 -36.70 -9.46 22.19
CA ASN A 33 -37.50 -9.97 21.10
C ASN A 33 -36.60 -10.85 20.25
N GLN A 34 -36.61 -12.13 20.61
CA GLN A 34 -36.11 -13.22 19.80
C GLN A 34 -36.90 -13.22 18.48
N SER A 35 -36.25 -12.81 17.40
CA SER A 35 -36.71 -13.04 16.03
C SER A 35 -35.51 -13.44 15.19
N ASP A 36 -35.54 -14.69 14.74
CA ASP A 36 -34.61 -15.28 13.78
C ASP A 36 -34.70 -14.53 12.45
N GLU A 37 -33.70 -13.70 12.14
CA GLU A 37 -33.34 -13.32 10.76
C GLU A 37 -31.86 -12.85 10.74
N PRO A 38 -31.03 -13.30 9.79
CA PRO A 38 -29.63 -12.91 9.74
C PRO A 38 -29.49 -11.53 9.08
N VAL A 39 -29.34 -10.49 9.91
CA VAL A 39 -28.99 -9.15 9.45
C VAL A 39 -27.48 -9.05 9.29
N ILE A 40 -27.08 -8.80 8.05
CA ILE A 40 -25.71 -8.57 7.59
C ILE A 40 -25.20 -7.26 8.23
N ASP A 41 -24.13 -7.35 9.02
CA ASP A 41 -23.42 -6.20 9.57
C ASP A 41 -22.32 -5.77 8.59
N ASP A 42 -22.59 -4.66 7.91
CA ASP A 42 -21.67 -3.96 7.00
C ASP A 42 -20.84 -2.96 7.81
N SER A 43 -19.67 -3.40 8.33
CA SER A 43 -18.62 -2.48 8.75
C SER A 43 -17.24 -3.15 8.89
N GLU A 44 -16.55 -3.35 7.76
CA GLU A 44 -15.09 -3.51 7.76
C GLU A 44 -14.41 -2.44 6.89
N ASP A 45 -14.09 -1.28 7.49
CA ASP A 45 -12.95 -0.47 7.02
C ASP A 45 -11.66 -1.10 7.58
N ASN A 46 -11.34 -2.27 7.06
CA ASN A 46 -9.98 -2.78 7.03
C ASN A 46 -9.50 -2.54 5.60
N SER A 47 -8.65 -1.55 5.39
CA SER A 47 -7.85 -1.41 4.17
C SER A 47 -6.79 -2.53 4.09
N VAL A 48 -7.25 -3.77 4.13
CA VAL A 48 -6.58 -4.95 3.60
C VAL A 48 -7.23 -5.15 2.23
N PRO A 49 -6.48 -5.28 1.12
CA PRO A 49 -7.09 -5.61 -0.16
C PRO A 49 -7.90 -6.90 0.06
N PRO A 50 -9.22 -6.92 -0.24
CA PRO A 50 -10.01 -8.11 0.00
C PRO A 50 -9.40 -9.24 -0.82
N ALA A 51 -9.01 -10.34 -0.17
CA ALA A 51 -8.52 -11.52 -0.88
C ALA A 51 -9.52 -11.97 -1.96
N GLU A 52 -10.80 -11.70 -1.73
CA GLU A 52 -11.91 -11.98 -2.66
C GLU A 52 -11.88 -11.13 -3.94
N ASP A 53 -11.41 -9.90 -3.87
CA ASP A 53 -11.33 -9.01 -5.03
C ASP A 53 -10.14 -9.37 -5.93
N LEU A 54 -9.13 -10.02 -5.36
CA LEU A 54 -8.00 -10.56 -6.11
C LEU A 54 -8.35 -11.90 -6.77
N GLU A 55 -9.02 -12.81 -6.06
CA GLU A 55 -9.56 -14.05 -6.62
C GLU A 55 -10.49 -13.76 -7.82
N LYS A 56 -11.39 -12.77 -7.69
CA LYS A 56 -12.24 -12.31 -8.80
C LYS A 56 -11.41 -11.78 -9.97
N ARG A 57 -10.37 -10.99 -9.74
CA ARG A 57 -9.45 -10.53 -10.80
C ARG A 57 -8.74 -11.68 -11.51
N ASN A 58 -8.40 -12.74 -10.79
CA ASN A 58 -7.79 -13.95 -11.36
C ASN A 58 -8.80 -14.71 -12.25
N LEU A 59 -10.08 -14.72 -11.88
CA LEU A 59 -11.18 -15.27 -12.69
C LEU A 59 -11.60 -14.37 -13.86
N ILE A 60 -11.43 -13.05 -13.75
CA ILE A 60 -11.85 -12.07 -14.77
C ILE A 60 -11.06 -12.22 -16.08
N TYR A 61 -9.78 -12.63 -16.01
CA TYR A 61 -8.90 -12.66 -17.18
C TYR A 61 -8.69 -14.06 -17.79
N GLY A 62 -9.15 -15.13 -17.13
CA GLY A 62 -9.05 -16.50 -17.64
C GLY A 62 -7.59 -16.94 -17.86
N THR A 63 -7.25 -17.42 -19.05
CA THR A 63 -5.87 -17.77 -19.44
C THR A 63 -5.19 -16.67 -20.27
N ARG A 64 -5.92 -15.63 -20.67
CA ARG A 64 -5.47 -14.63 -21.66
C ARG A 64 -4.36 -13.70 -21.14
N HIS A 65 -4.12 -13.69 -19.83
CA HIS A 65 -3.02 -12.94 -19.21
C HIS A 65 -1.74 -13.77 -19.09
N VAL A 66 -1.69 -15.00 -19.59
CA VAL A 66 -0.51 -15.86 -19.51
C VAL A 66 0.07 -16.09 -20.90
N LEU A 67 1.38 -15.86 -21.04
CA LEU A 67 2.15 -16.26 -22.21
C LEU A 67 2.91 -17.54 -21.91
N VAL A 68 2.88 -18.47 -22.85
CA VAL A 68 3.72 -19.66 -22.88
C VAL A 68 4.95 -19.35 -23.72
N LEU A 69 6.11 -19.61 -23.14
CA LEU A 69 7.39 -19.66 -23.85
C LEU A 69 7.79 -21.13 -23.90
N ALA A 70 7.87 -21.72 -25.08
CA ALA A 70 8.27 -23.11 -25.28
C ALA A 70 9.41 -23.22 -26.29
N ASP A 71 10.03 -24.39 -26.38
CA ASP A 71 11.08 -24.74 -27.35
C ASP A 71 12.39 -23.93 -27.23
N PHE A 72 12.67 -23.34 -26.08
CA PHE A 72 13.95 -22.68 -25.86
C PHE A 72 15.02 -23.67 -25.35
N PRO A 73 16.33 -23.39 -25.56
CA PRO A 73 17.39 -24.27 -25.10
C PRO A 73 17.37 -24.48 -23.57
N PRO A 74 17.69 -25.67 -23.04
CA PRO A 74 17.73 -25.91 -21.59
C PRO A 74 18.84 -25.12 -20.86
N SER A 75 19.74 -24.48 -21.60
CA SER A 75 20.72 -23.54 -21.04
C SER A 75 20.14 -22.15 -20.76
N THR A 76 18.91 -21.87 -21.23
CA THR A 76 18.19 -20.61 -21.01
C THR A 76 17.99 -20.38 -19.51
N ARG A 77 18.32 -19.18 -19.04
CA ARG A 77 18.09 -18.77 -17.66
C ARG A 77 16.93 -17.78 -17.57
N THR A 78 16.35 -17.66 -16.38
CA THR A 78 15.32 -16.64 -16.08
C THR A 78 15.79 -15.24 -16.48
N THR A 79 17.08 -14.94 -16.31
CA THR A 79 17.66 -13.65 -16.71
C THR A 79 17.56 -13.36 -18.20
N ASP A 80 17.59 -14.38 -19.05
CA ASP A 80 17.49 -14.19 -20.50
C ASP A 80 16.05 -13.95 -20.92
N LEU A 81 15.09 -14.62 -20.26
CA LEU A 81 13.67 -14.33 -20.42
C LEU A 81 13.30 -12.91 -19.93
N GLU A 82 13.86 -12.49 -18.79
CA GLU A 82 13.67 -11.14 -18.26
C GLU A 82 14.22 -10.05 -19.20
N LYS A 83 15.31 -10.32 -19.92
CA LYS A 83 15.89 -9.38 -20.91
C LYS A 83 14.92 -9.11 -22.06
N LEU A 84 14.16 -10.11 -22.49
CA LEU A 84 13.15 -9.95 -23.55
C LEU A 84 11.99 -9.07 -23.08
N LEU A 85 11.67 -9.14 -21.79
CA LEU A 85 10.52 -8.49 -21.16
C LEU A 85 10.90 -7.21 -20.40
N VAL A 86 12.06 -6.61 -20.68
CA VAL A 86 12.58 -5.44 -19.94
C VAL A 86 11.58 -4.26 -19.93
N LYS A 87 10.79 -4.11 -21.00
CA LYS A 87 9.78 -3.05 -21.13
C LYS A 87 8.65 -3.17 -20.12
N PHE A 88 8.37 -4.38 -19.65
CA PHE A 88 7.25 -4.70 -18.77
C PHE A 88 7.71 -5.09 -17.37
N LYS A 89 8.92 -4.66 -16.97
CA LYS A 89 9.45 -4.88 -15.62
C LYS A 89 8.38 -4.48 -14.58
N ASP A 90 8.18 -5.36 -13.59
CA ASP A 90 7.17 -5.28 -12.53
C ASP A 90 5.73 -5.67 -12.90
N LEU A 91 5.43 -5.99 -14.16
CA LEU A 91 4.09 -6.36 -14.62
C LEU A 91 3.89 -7.86 -14.86
N PHE A 92 4.97 -8.66 -14.74
CA PHE A 92 4.95 -10.09 -14.99
C PHE A 92 5.71 -10.89 -13.92
N VAL A 93 5.40 -12.18 -13.84
CA VAL A 93 6.14 -13.19 -13.08
C VAL A 93 6.45 -14.36 -14.02
N ILE A 94 7.68 -14.84 -13.98
CA ILE A 94 8.10 -16.03 -14.73
C ILE A 94 7.92 -17.25 -13.83
N ARG A 95 7.24 -18.28 -14.32
CA ARG A 95 7.11 -19.59 -13.67
C ARG A 95 7.62 -20.67 -14.61
N TRP A 96 8.53 -21.49 -14.12
CA TRP A 96 9.10 -22.59 -14.89
C TRP A 96 8.19 -23.81 -14.80
N VAL A 97 7.83 -24.38 -15.95
CA VAL A 97 7.09 -25.64 -16.01
C VAL A 97 8.07 -26.80 -16.14
N ASN A 98 9.11 -26.62 -16.96
CA ASN A 98 10.12 -27.62 -17.29
C ASN A 98 11.35 -26.92 -17.92
N ASP A 99 12.44 -27.65 -18.16
CA ASP A 99 13.71 -27.07 -18.63
C ASP A 99 13.61 -26.39 -20.01
N THR A 100 12.57 -26.70 -20.77
CA THR A 100 12.33 -26.19 -22.14
C THR A 100 11.08 -25.34 -22.27
N ALA A 101 10.30 -25.16 -21.19
CA ALA A 101 9.13 -24.30 -21.22
C ALA A 101 8.90 -23.54 -19.90
N ALA A 102 8.48 -22.28 -20.07
CA ALA A 102 8.21 -21.36 -18.98
C ALA A 102 6.96 -20.53 -19.29
N LEU A 103 6.22 -20.22 -18.25
CA LEU A 103 5.06 -19.35 -18.28
C LEU A 103 5.46 -17.94 -17.86
N VAL A 104 4.91 -16.96 -18.54
CA VAL A 104 5.01 -15.56 -18.16
C VAL A 104 3.60 -15.08 -17.85
N VAL A 105 3.35 -14.89 -16.56
CA VAL A 105 2.03 -14.51 -16.06
C VAL A 105 2.01 -13.00 -15.89
N PHE A 106 1.13 -12.34 -16.64
CA PHE A 106 0.97 -10.88 -16.59
C PHE A 106 -0.15 -10.47 -15.66
N ARG A 107 -0.08 -9.23 -15.20
CA ARG A 107 -1.14 -8.62 -14.39
C ARG A 107 -2.44 -8.39 -15.17
N THR A 108 -2.33 -8.11 -16.48
CA THR A 108 -3.48 -7.83 -17.35
C THR A 108 -3.27 -8.48 -18.72
N PRO A 109 -4.36 -8.91 -19.40
CA PRO A 109 -4.26 -9.55 -20.71
C PRO A 109 -3.80 -8.57 -21.80
N SER A 110 -4.09 -7.27 -21.66
CA SER A 110 -3.59 -6.25 -22.59
C SER A 110 -2.06 -6.19 -22.61
N VAL A 111 -1.43 -6.29 -21.44
CA VAL A 111 0.04 -6.31 -21.33
C VAL A 111 0.61 -7.60 -21.89
N ALA A 112 -0.07 -8.74 -21.68
CA ALA A 112 0.33 -10.02 -22.29
C ALA A 112 0.33 -9.94 -23.83
N LEU A 113 -0.71 -9.37 -24.43
CA LEU A 113 -0.79 -9.17 -25.88
C LEU A 113 0.26 -8.19 -26.40
N GLU A 114 0.52 -7.10 -25.67
CA GLU A 114 1.58 -6.18 -26.04
C GLU A 114 2.96 -6.84 -25.96
N ALA A 115 3.18 -7.63 -24.90
CA ALA A 115 4.40 -8.40 -24.71
C ALA A 115 4.61 -9.40 -25.85
N SER A 116 3.60 -10.21 -26.20
CA SER A 116 3.73 -11.20 -27.29
C SER A 116 4.09 -10.55 -28.63
N ASN A 117 3.56 -9.38 -28.92
CA ASN A 117 3.88 -8.64 -30.15
C ASN A 117 5.27 -7.98 -30.12
N SER A 118 5.77 -7.68 -28.92
CA SER A 118 7.05 -6.99 -28.73
C SER A 118 8.25 -7.94 -28.59
N ILE A 119 8.01 -9.19 -28.20
CA ILE A 119 9.03 -10.21 -28.00
C ILE A 119 9.51 -10.67 -29.39
N GLN A 120 10.82 -10.57 -29.61
CA GLN A 120 11.49 -11.19 -30.75
C GLN A 120 12.43 -12.25 -30.19
N CYS A 121 12.07 -13.52 -30.37
CA CYS A 121 12.86 -14.65 -29.92
C CYS A 121 12.85 -15.76 -30.96
N THR A 122 13.80 -16.69 -30.82
CA THR A 122 13.96 -17.85 -31.72
C THR A 122 13.04 -19.02 -31.38
N PHE A 123 12.32 -18.91 -30.26
CA PHE A 123 11.50 -19.97 -29.68
C PHE A 123 10.02 -19.60 -29.71
N THR A 124 9.14 -20.57 -29.45
CA THR A 124 7.68 -20.41 -29.61
C THR A 124 7.10 -19.59 -28.47
N VAL A 125 6.32 -18.55 -28.83
CA VAL A 125 5.65 -17.66 -27.88
C VAL A 125 4.20 -17.50 -28.29
N HIS A 126 3.30 -17.90 -27.43
CA HIS A 126 1.86 -17.78 -27.66
C HIS A 126 1.11 -17.50 -26.36
N VAL A 127 -0.10 -16.98 -26.49
CA VAL A 127 -1.02 -16.84 -25.36
C VAL A 127 -1.56 -18.21 -25.00
N LEU A 128 -1.58 -18.52 -23.71
CA LEU A 128 -2.05 -19.79 -23.18
C LEU A 128 -3.52 -20.03 -23.58
N SER A 129 -3.75 -21.05 -24.40
CA SER A 129 -5.08 -21.44 -24.88
C SER A 129 -5.64 -22.57 -24.04
N GLU A 130 -6.96 -22.64 -23.88
CA GLU A 130 -7.68 -23.71 -23.16
C GLU A 130 -7.38 -25.13 -23.70
N ASP A 131 -6.94 -25.21 -24.96
CA ASP A 131 -6.61 -26.45 -25.66
C ASP A 131 -5.15 -26.91 -25.46
N ASP A 132 -4.30 -26.10 -24.81
CA ASP A 132 -2.90 -26.46 -24.61
C ASP A 132 -2.78 -27.62 -23.62
N GLU A 133 -2.11 -28.71 -24.03
CA GLU A 133 -1.84 -29.86 -23.14
C GLU A 133 -1.12 -29.44 -21.84
N LEU A 134 -0.33 -28.37 -21.91
CA LEU A 134 0.37 -27.77 -20.79
C LEU A 134 -0.59 -27.27 -19.70
N LEU A 135 -1.79 -26.78 -20.05
CA LEU A 135 -2.77 -26.34 -19.07
C LEU A 135 -3.16 -27.42 -18.07
N SER A 136 -3.27 -28.67 -18.54
CA SER A 136 -3.64 -29.79 -17.68
C SER A 136 -2.61 -30.06 -16.59
N SER A 137 -1.34 -29.72 -16.85
CA SER A 137 -0.22 -29.92 -15.93
C SER A 137 0.04 -28.70 -15.03
N ILE A 138 -0.52 -27.54 -15.35
CA ILE A 138 -0.25 -26.29 -14.63
C ILE A 138 -1.19 -26.17 -13.43
N PRO A 139 -0.67 -26.05 -12.20
CA PRO A 139 -1.54 -25.83 -11.06
C PRO A 139 -2.17 -24.44 -11.13
N PRO A 140 -3.42 -24.26 -10.69
CA PRO A 140 -4.13 -22.98 -10.79
C PRO A 140 -3.42 -21.83 -10.04
N LYS A 141 -2.64 -22.16 -9.00
CA LYS A 141 -1.79 -21.21 -8.24
C LYS A 141 -0.69 -20.58 -9.10
N ASP A 142 -0.28 -21.25 -10.17
CA ASP A 142 0.75 -20.77 -11.08
C ASP A 142 0.20 -19.77 -12.08
N LEU A 143 -1.12 -19.78 -12.33
CA LEU A 143 -1.81 -18.84 -13.19
C LEU A 143 -2.19 -17.54 -12.48
N GLU A 144 -1.97 -17.45 -11.16
CA GLU A 144 -2.28 -16.26 -10.39
C GLU A 144 -1.44 -15.05 -10.85
N PRO A 145 -2.09 -13.96 -11.30
CA PRO A 145 -1.47 -12.68 -11.57
C PRO A 145 -0.49 -12.23 -10.48
N PRO A 146 0.61 -11.57 -10.86
CA PRO A 146 1.59 -11.04 -9.92
C PRO A 146 0.95 -10.15 -8.86
N ARG A 147 1.12 -10.50 -7.58
CA ARG A 147 0.72 -9.64 -6.46
C ARG A 147 1.79 -8.58 -6.26
N GLN A 148 1.40 -7.31 -6.34
CA GLN A 148 2.31 -6.22 -5.98
C GLN A 148 2.63 -6.35 -4.49
N ARG A 149 3.92 -6.46 -4.15
CA ARG A 149 4.34 -6.42 -2.75
C ARG A 149 3.84 -5.09 -2.18
N PRO A 150 3.12 -5.09 -1.04
CA PRO A 150 2.75 -3.83 -0.41
C PRO A 150 4.01 -3.00 -0.22
N GLN A 151 3.94 -1.71 -0.53
CA GLN A 151 5.03 -0.76 -0.33
C GLN A 151 5.29 -0.63 1.18
N THR A 152 6.06 -1.56 1.74
CA THR A 152 6.45 -1.52 3.15
C THR A 152 7.60 -0.54 3.29
N SER A 153 7.34 0.62 3.88
CA SER A 153 8.44 1.54 4.17
C SER A 153 9.43 0.87 5.14
N ALA A 154 10.73 1.04 4.92
CA ALA A 154 11.77 0.53 5.82
C ALA A 154 11.54 1.00 7.26
N ARG A 155 11.02 2.22 7.43
CA ARG A 155 10.63 2.79 8.71
C ARG A 155 9.49 2.03 9.39
N THR A 156 8.46 1.64 8.65
CA THR A 156 7.35 0.84 9.18
C THR A 156 7.87 -0.52 9.64
N ALA A 157 8.66 -1.19 8.80
CA ALA A 157 9.28 -2.48 9.14
C ALA A 157 10.16 -2.38 10.39
N GLN A 158 11.05 -1.37 10.44
CA GLN A 158 11.88 -1.10 11.61
C GLN A 158 11.02 -0.89 12.87
N ARG A 159 9.95 -0.08 12.78
CA ARG A 159 9.06 0.15 13.92
C ARG A 159 8.41 -1.13 14.41
N LEU A 160 7.94 -2.00 13.51
CA LEU A 160 7.33 -3.28 13.87
C LEU A 160 8.32 -4.20 14.58
N ILE A 161 9.54 -4.32 14.06
CA ILE A 161 10.62 -5.09 14.67
C ILE A 161 10.99 -4.53 16.04
N ALA A 162 11.12 -3.20 16.15
CA ALA A 162 11.46 -2.56 17.41
C ALA A 162 10.35 -2.73 18.46
N GLN A 163 9.08 -2.65 18.05
CA GLN A 163 7.93 -2.90 18.91
C GLN A 163 7.89 -4.36 19.42
N SER A 164 8.17 -5.35 18.57
CA SER A 164 8.22 -6.75 18.99
C SER A 164 9.39 -7.05 19.91
N MET A 165 10.51 -6.34 19.74
CA MET A 165 11.71 -6.48 20.58
C MET A 165 11.69 -5.58 21.83
N GLY A 166 10.66 -4.75 22.02
CA GLY A 166 10.59 -3.77 23.12
C GLY A 166 11.61 -2.62 23.02
N ILE A 167 12.24 -2.45 21.87
CA ILE A 167 13.25 -1.43 21.59
C ILE A 167 12.57 -0.15 21.11
N LYS A 168 13.00 1.02 21.60
CA LYS A 168 12.56 2.32 21.06
C LYS A 168 13.54 2.77 19.98
N LEU A 169 13.08 2.87 18.73
CA LEU A 169 13.87 3.48 17.67
C LEU A 169 14.08 4.97 17.95
N PRO A 170 15.29 5.51 17.71
CA PRO A 170 15.49 6.95 17.70
C PRO A 170 14.62 7.56 16.60
N SER A 171 13.59 8.30 17.01
CA SER A 171 12.69 8.97 16.09
C SER A 171 13.38 10.21 15.50
N THR A 172 14.23 10.04 14.48
CA THR A 172 14.72 11.18 13.67
C THR A 172 13.61 11.80 12.83
N PHE A 173 12.45 11.14 12.74
CA PHE A 173 11.23 11.80 12.32
C PHE A 173 10.72 12.69 13.44
N GLY A 174 11.00 13.99 13.34
CA GLY A 174 10.45 14.94 14.31
C GLY A 174 11.10 16.31 14.38
N SER A 175 12.32 16.52 13.87
CA SER A 175 12.93 17.85 13.93
C SER A 175 12.88 18.56 12.58
N THR A 176 13.59 18.03 11.58
CA THR A 176 13.79 18.74 10.30
C THR A 176 12.53 18.75 9.43
N GLU A 177 11.87 17.59 9.26
CA GLU A 177 10.66 17.48 8.45
C GLU A 177 9.45 18.19 9.08
N LEU A 178 9.27 18.08 10.41
CA LEU A 178 8.20 18.81 11.11
C LEU A 178 8.43 20.32 11.08
N ARG A 179 9.68 20.76 11.26
CA ARG A 179 10.04 22.17 11.13
C ARG A 179 9.78 22.68 9.72
N LYS A 180 10.10 21.90 8.68
CA LYS A 180 9.81 22.24 7.28
C LYS A 180 8.30 22.34 7.00
N GLN A 181 7.50 21.42 7.57
CA GLN A 181 6.04 21.49 7.48
C GLN A 181 5.47 22.70 8.22
N GLU A 182 6.05 23.06 9.37
CA GLU A 182 5.65 24.23 10.15
C GLU A 182 6.03 25.54 9.45
N GLU A 183 7.22 25.63 8.86
CA GLU A 183 7.68 26.75 8.02
C GLU A 183 6.77 26.91 6.79
N ALA A 184 6.43 25.82 6.11
CA ALA A 184 5.48 25.87 4.98
C ALA A 184 4.09 26.36 5.41
N ARG A 185 3.61 25.93 6.59
CA ARG A 185 2.34 26.42 7.15
C ARG A 185 2.42 27.91 7.49
N LYS A 186 3.50 28.37 8.11
CA LYS A 186 3.73 29.79 8.45
C LYS A 186 3.81 30.65 7.18
N ASN A 187 4.60 30.23 6.20
CA ASN A 187 4.72 30.93 4.92
C ASN A 187 3.38 31.08 4.20
N ARG A 188 2.53 30.05 4.21
CA ARG A 188 1.19 30.15 3.60
C ARG A 188 0.30 31.18 4.32
N ILE A 189 0.42 31.29 5.64
CA ILE A 189 -0.34 32.27 6.42
C ILE A 189 0.18 33.67 6.12
N VAL A 190 1.51 33.87 6.15
CA VAL A 190 2.15 35.16 5.86
C VAL A 190 1.85 35.60 4.44
N LEU A 191 1.93 34.71 3.45
CA LEU A 191 1.58 35.02 2.05
C LEU A 191 0.14 35.51 1.93
N ARG A 192 -0.81 34.85 2.61
CA ARG A 192 -2.22 35.27 2.63
C ARG A 192 -2.41 36.62 3.31
N GLN A 193 -1.60 36.92 4.32
CA GLN A 193 -1.63 38.21 5.01
C GLN A 193 -1.05 39.31 4.13
N ASN A 194 0.11 39.10 3.53
CA ASN A 194 0.73 40.03 2.57
C ASN A 194 -0.20 40.34 1.41
N MET A 195 -0.84 39.33 0.80
CA MET A 195 -1.80 39.56 -0.28
C MET A 195 -3.05 40.34 0.15
N LYS A 196 -3.41 40.32 1.44
CA LYS A 196 -4.47 41.18 1.96
C LYS A 196 -3.94 42.59 2.15
N ASP A 197 -2.79 42.76 2.76
CA ASP A 197 -2.21 44.07 3.04
C ASP A 197 -1.88 44.83 1.74
N ASP A 198 -1.41 44.13 0.70
CA ASP A 198 -1.20 44.66 -0.66
C ASP A 198 -2.52 45.09 -1.35
N ALA A 199 -3.64 44.43 -1.01
CA ALA A 199 -4.96 44.75 -1.57
C ALA A 199 -5.63 45.96 -0.87
N TRP A 200 -5.11 46.41 0.27
CA TRP A 200 -5.62 47.53 1.07
C TRP A 200 -4.56 48.64 1.25
N GLY A 201 -3.67 48.82 0.26
CA GLY A 201 -2.54 49.75 0.28
C GLY A 201 -2.84 51.08 0.98
N GLY A 202 -1.95 51.46 1.92
CA GLY A 202 -2.15 52.57 2.83
C GLY A 202 -2.44 53.89 2.12
N ASP A 203 -3.59 54.46 2.45
CA ASP A 203 -3.92 55.86 2.17
C ASP A 203 -3.07 56.79 3.07
N ASP A 204 -1.77 56.86 2.80
CA ASP A 204 -0.89 57.89 3.36
C ASP A 204 -0.16 58.55 2.19
N ASP A 205 -0.82 59.54 1.57
CA ASP A 205 -0.19 60.70 0.93
C ASP A 205 -1.30 61.63 0.36
N ALA A 206 -1.93 62.41 1.24
CA ALA A 206 -2.68 63.59 0.86
C ALA A 206 -2.52 64.68 1.93
N SER A 207 -1.47 65.48 1.82
CA SER A 207 -1.34 66.79 2.47
C SER A 207 -0.42 67.70 1.65
#